data_AF-A0A644XQ96-F1
#
_entry.id   AF-A0A644XQ96-F1
#
_cell.length_a   1.000
_cell.length_b   1.000
_cell.length_c   1.000
_cell.angle_alpha   90.00
_cell.angle_beta   90.00
_cell.angle_gamma   90.00
#
_symmetry.space_group_name_H-M   'P 1'
#
loop_
_entity.id
_entity.type
_entity.pdbx_description
1 polymer ?
#
loop_
_entity_poly.entity_id
_entity_poly.type
_entity_poly.pdbx_seq_one_letter_code
_entity_poly.pdbx_strand_id
1 'polypeptide(L)'
;MEFLFGAAAERIIAEGNRHTEMTLSRLKQVFCLAGAAVFLVCAPAFSRAELPIADDVTELCEVTEPSPGRAARRLTDGNVETYTEFSEFKDFRCVWGEDAPVAGMYLKFYQAPGSFVLTQLDAAGEALSEQTVDSPLLNAYYPLETAARGVLIHVNEDMSIGEVAFYSAGNLPDGVYDWKPPADKADLLVISAHCDDELLYFGGTIPTYAGEKGLVVQVAYMANEERLRMDEAMNGLWLCKVRNAPVLVGMKDAYTETLEAAEKRWGRDETVAAIVSLIRRFKPEVIVTHDLEGEYGHGAHRITASCTLEAVSAAADGTLYPESAQKYGAWQTKKLYLHLFDTGAITMDWRVPLAAFDGLTALDVANLAYDCHVSQQEFHQNVYDTGDFSSAEYGLAYTQVGQDVAGGDFFENIPLDALSNYVAPTPSTTPEPTPTPTVAPTPSPTASPEVVAETPAAPDRTMLLLAAGVLVLLSAGTILLIVRTVKKARRKRKKVRRQ
;
A
#
# COMPACT_ATOMS: atom_id res chain seq x y z
N MET A 1 -45.04 -79.89 -19.99
CA MET A 1 -43.92 -80.61 -20.63
C MET A 1 -43.12 -79.55 -21.35
N GLU A 2 -41.89 -79.17 -21.04
CA GLU A 2 -40.83 -79.53 -20.08
C GLU A 2 -40.06 -78.21 -19.89
N PHE A 3 -39.89 -77.67 -18.69
CA PHE A 3 -38.78 -77.92 -17.77
C PHE A 3 -37.37 -77.65 -18.32
N LEU A 4 -36.72 -76.68 -17.64
CA LEU A 4 -35.30 -76.64 -17.25
C LEU A 4 -34.25 -76.87 -18.34
N PHE A 5 -33.59 -75.80 -18.78
CA PHE A 5 -32.13 -75.64 -18.69
C PHE A 5 -31.79 -74.21 -19.16
N GLY A 6 -31.51 -73.30 -18.22
CA GLY A 6 -31.10 -71.92 -18.57
C GLY A 6 -30.69 -71.05 -17.37
N ALA A 7 -31.28 -71.26 -16.19
CA ALA A 7 -31.08 -70.36 -15.05
C ALA A 7 -29.84 -70.63 -14.16
N ALA A 8 -29.00 -71.62 -14.49
CA ALA A 8 -27.81 -71.96 -13.68
C ALA A 8 -26.49 -71.38 -14.23
N ALA A 9 -26.46 -70.88 -15.47
CA ALA A 9 -25.25 -70.29 -16.08
C ALA A 9 -25.14 -68.77 -15.84
N GLU A 10 -26.25 -68.06 -15.57
CA GLU A 10 -26.23 -66.59 -15.41
C GLU A 10 -25.91 -66.11 -13.99
N ARG A 11 -26.11 -66.94 -12.95
CA ARG A 11 -25.81 -66.52 -11.56
C ARG A 11 -24.32 -66.55 -11.21
N ILE A 12 -23.52 -67.44 -11.79
CA ILE A 12 -22.08 -67.52 -11.52
C ILE A 12 -21.31 -66.39 -12.20
N ILE A 13 -21.80 -65.88 -13.34
CA ILE A 13 -21.19 -64.75 -14.06
C ILE A 13 -21.54 -63.40 -13.39
N ALA A 14 -22.73 -63.27 -12.79
CA ALA A 14 -23.15 -62.03 -12.11
C ALA A 14 -22.52 -61.80 -10.71
N GLU A 15 -22.10 -62.86 -10.02
CA GLU A 15 -21.38 -62.74 -8.74
C GLU A 15 -19.86 -62.59 -8.93
N GLY A 16 -19.29 -63.17 -9.98
CA GLY A 16 -17.90 -62.91 -10.39
C GLY A 16 -17.67 -61.45 -10.78
N ASN A 17 -18.54 -60.88 -11.64
CA ASN A 17 -18.39 -59.50 -12.11
C ASN A 17 -18.59 -58.44 -11.01
N ARG A 18 -19.47 -58.66 -10.04
CA ARG A 18 -19.69 -57.69 -8.94
C ARG A 18 -18.52 -57.61 -7.97
N HIS A 19 -17.81 -58.72 -7.74
CA HIS A 19 -16.60 -58.70 -6.93
C HIS A 19 -15.43 -58.04 -7.66
N THR A 20 -15.29 -58.26 -8.98
CA THR A 20 -14.23 -57.63 -9.78
C THR A 20 -14.45 -56.12 -9.97
N GLU A 21 -15.69 -55.67 -10.17
CA GLU A 21 -16.04 -54.25 -10.27
C GLU A 21 -15.89 -53.48 -8.95
N MET A 22 -16.24 -54.07 -7.79
CA MET A 22 -15.98 -53.44 -6.49
C MET A 22 -14.49 -53.28 -6.20
N THR A 23 -13.66 -54.26 -6.59
CA THR A 23 -12.21 -54.15 -6.45
C THR A 23 -11.62 -53.11 -7.39
N LEU A 24 -12.07 -53.01 -8.65
CA LEU A 24 -11.61 -51.97 -9.58
C LEU A 24 -12.06 -50.57 -9.17
N SER A 25 -13.26 -50.41 -8.61
CA SER A 25 -13.78 -49.15 -8.09
C SER A 25 -12.97 -48.65 -6.89
N ARG A 26 -12.68 -49.53 -5.92
CA ARG A 26 -11.82 -49.18 -4.78
C ARG A 26 -10.37 -48.96 -5.19
N LEU A 27 -9.84 -49.71 -6.16
CA LEU A 27 -8.49 -49.50 -6.68
C LEU A 27 -8.37 -48.17 -7.47
N LYS A 28 -9.41 -47.78 -8.22
CA LYS A 28 -9.51 -46.46 -8.87
C LYS A 28 -9.66 -45.32 -7.86
N GLN A 29 -10.42 -45.51 -6.78
CA GLN A 29 -10.53 -44.50 -5.71
C GLN A 29 -9.22 -44.35 -4.93
N VAL A 30 -8.49 -45.44 -4.67
CA VAL A 30 -7.15 -45.40 -4.04
C VAL A 30 -6.12 -44.80 -4.99
N PHE A 31 -6.16 -45.05 -6.30
CA PHE A 31 -5.30 -44.39 -7.28
C PHE A 31 -5.66 -42.91 -7.51
N CYS A 32 -6.93 -42.53 -7.42
CA CYS A 32 -7.36 -41.12 -7.48
C CYS A 32 -6.99 -40.35 -6.20
N LEU A 33 -7.06 -40.99 -5.02
CA LEU A 33 -6.65 -40.39 -3.75
C LEU A 33 -5.12 -40.35 -3.59
N ALA A 34 -4.39 -41.36 -4.06
CA ALA A 34 -2.93 -41.34 -4.11
C ALA A 34 -2.41 -40.40 -5.21
N GLY A 35 -3.11 -40.31 -6.35
CA GLY A 35 -2.83 -39.34 -7.41
C GLY A 35 -3.08 -37.91 -6.98
N ALA A 36 -4.16 -37.64 -6.24
CA ALA A 36 -4.44 -36.32 -5.66
C ALA A 36 -3.44 -35.96 -4.55
N ALA A 37 -3.02 -36.92 -3.72
CA ALA A 37 -2.00 -36.70 -2.69
C ALA A 37 -0.59 -36.48 -3.30
N VAL A 38 -0.25 -37.12 -4.41
CA VAL A 38 1.01 -36.88 -5.13
C VAL A 38 0.97 -35.59 -5.95
N PHE A 39 -0.18 -35.16 -6.47
CA PHE A 39 -0.34 -33.83 -7.08
C PHE A 39 -0.35 -32.68 -6.04
N LEU A 40 -0.72 -32.94 -4.79
CA LEU A 40 -0.62 -31.98 -3.68
C LEU A 40 0.77 -31.92 -3.03
N VAL A 41 1.62 -32.94 -3.22
CA VAL A 41 3.03 -32.97 -2.75
C VAL A 41 4.02 -32.63 -3.88
N CYS A 42 3.57 -32.61 -5.13
CA CYS A 42 4.32 -32.12 -6.29
C CYS A 42 3.63 -30.96 -7.01
N ALA A 43 2.83 -30.16 -6.29
CA ALA A 43 2.73 -28.75 -6.67
C ALA A 43 4.19 -28.25 -6.65
N PRO A 44 4.71 -27.64 -7.72
CA PRO A 44 5.93 -26.90 -7.58
C PRO A 44 5.61 -25.94 -6.44
N ALA A 45 6.33 -26.06 -5.33
CA ALA A 45 6.71 -24.87 -4.63
C ALA A 45 7.46 -24.06 -5.70
N PHE A 46 6.71 -23.31 -6.51
CA PHE A 46 7.17 -22.05 -7.01
C PHE A 46 7.42 -21.27 -5.73
N SER A 47 8.59 -21.52 -5.15
CA SER A 47 9.37 -20.45 -4.56
C SER A 47 9.28 -19.38 -5.64
N ARG A 48 8.40 -18.41 -5.45
CA ARG A 48 8.54 -17.11 -6.06
C ARG A 48 9.95 -16.74 -5.64
N ALA A 49 10.93 -17.02 -6.49
CA ALA A 49 12.26 -16.51 -6.28
C ALA A 49 12.02 -15.01 -6.22
N GLU A 50 12.18 -14.42 -5.03
CA GLU A 50 12.13 -12.98 -4.90
C GLU A 50 13.07 -12.45 -5.98
N LEU A 51 12.54 -11.60 -6.85
CA LEU A 51 13.37 -10.95 -7.84
C LEU A 51 14.51 -10.25 -7.08
N PRO A 52 15.74 -10.28 -7.61
CA PRO A 52 16.81 -9.49 -7.01
C PRO A 52 16.37 -8.02 -6.94
N ILE A 53 16.90 -7.28 -5.96
CA ILE A 53 16.74 -5.83 -5.95
C ILE A 53 17.38 -5.30 -7.24
N ALA A 54 16.69 -4.39 -7.92
CA ALA A 54 17.18 -3.74 -9.13
C ALA A 54 18.43 -2.92 -8.82
N ASP A 55 19.48 -3.09 -9.62
CA ASP A 55 20.70 -2.31 -9.51
C ASP A 55 20.48 -0.93 -10.16
N ASP A 56 21.03 0.12 -9.55
CA ASP A 56 21.17 1.42 -10.20
C ASP A 56 22.23 1.31 -11.30
N VAL A 57 21.81 1.53 -12.54
CA VAL A 57 22.62 1.44 -13.76
C VAL A 57 22.72 2.77 -14.48
N THR A 58 22.44 3.87 -13.77
CA THR A 58 22.48 5.24 -14.31
C THR A 58 23.84 5.56 -14.93
N GLU A 59 24.95 5.10 -14.32
CA GLU A 59 26.31 5.28 -14.84
C GLU A 59 26.57 4.59 -16.19
N LEU A 60 25.72 3.63 -16.59
CA LEU A 60 25.79 2.95 -17.90
C LEU A 60 25.00 3.69 -18.98
N CYS A 61 24.29 4.76 -18.62
CA CYS A 61 23.47 5.57 -19.50
C CYS A 61 24.15 6.92 -19.79
N GLU A 62 24.01 7.42 -21.01
CA GLU A 62 24.57 8.69 -21.45
C GLU A 62 23.45 9.68 -21.74
N VAL A 63 23.36 10.74 -20.92
CA VAL A 63 22.51 11.90 -21.21
C VAL A 63 23.13 12.68 -22.38
N THR A 64 22.51 12.57 -23.54
CA THR A 64 22.93 13.27 -24.76
C THR A 64 22.24 14.63 -24.90
N GLU A 65 21.01 14.76 -24.40
CA GLU A 65 20.33 16.04 -24.28
C GLU A 65 19.77 16.24 -22.85
N PRO A 66 20.12 17.35 -22.16
CA PRO A 66 20.97 18.44 -22.64
C PRO A 66 22.41 17.96 -22.90
N SER A 67 23.09 18.60 -23.86
CA SER A 67 24.50 18.32 -24.15
C SER A 67 25.37 18.25 -22.87
N PRO A 68 26.40 17.37 -22.83
CA PRO A 68 27.22 17.17 -21.64
C PRO A 68 27.76 18.48 -21.05
N GLY A 69 27.48 18.69 -19.76
CA GLY A 69 27.80 19.95 -19.10
C GLY A 69 27.13 20.07 -17.74
N ARG A 70 26.95 21.31 -17.27
CA ARG A 70 26.31 21.57 -15.96
C ARG A 70 24.87 21.05 -15.91
N ALA A 71 24.10 21.25 -16.99
CA ALA A 71 22.71 20.81 -17.07
C ALA A 71 22.60 19.28 -16.97
N ALA A 72 23.34 18.53 -17.79
CA ALA A 72 23.36 17.07 -17.72
C ALA A 72 23.81 16.54 -16.34
N ARG A 73 24.79 17.19 -15.69
CA ARG A 73 25.27 16.80 -14.36
C ARG A 73 24.21 16.94 -13.27
N ARG A 74 23.39 18.00 -13.31
CA ARG A 74 22.32 18.21 -12.31
C ARG A 74 21.31 17.08 -12.31
N LEU A 75 21.01 16.52 -13.48
CA LEU A 75 20.06 15.40 -13.61
C LEU A 75 20.51 14.12 -12.91
N THR A 76 21.77 14.00 -12.50
CA THR A 76 22.37 12.77 -11.96
C THR A 76 23.23 13.03 -10.72
N ASP A 77 23.12 14.20 -10.09
CA ASP A 77 23.93 14.56 -8.91
C ASP A 77 23.35 14.10 -7.57
N GLY A 78 22.17 13.45 -7.61
CA GLY A 78 21.47 12.96 -6.43
C GLY A 78 20.90 14.06 -5.53
N ASN A 79 20.74 15.28 -6.05
CA ASN A 79 20.18 16.40 -5.32
C ASN A 79 18.94 16.97 -6.02
N VAL A 80 17.77 16.65 -5.47
CA VAL A 80 16.46 17.04 -6.00
C VAL A 80 16.20 18.55 -6.01
N GLU A 81 17.02 19.34 -5.32
CA GLU A 81 16.96 20.82 -5.32
C GLU A 81 17.71 21.44 -6.50
N THR A 82 18.61 20.70 -7.16
CA THR A 82 19.19 21.15 -8.42
C THR A 82 18.35 20.66 -9.57
N TYR A 83 18.27 21.45 -10.65
CA TYR A 83 17.43 21.09 -11.77
C TYR A 83 17.95 21.59 -13.12
N THR A 84 17.42 20.96 -14.16
CA THR A 84 17.55 21.39 -15.55
C THR A 84 16.17 21.68 -16.12
N GLU A 85 16.06 22.82 -16.80
CA GLU A 85 14.83 23.29 -17.45
C GLU A 85 14.72 22.76 -18.89
N PHE A 86 13.50 22.38 -19.25
CA PHE A 86 13.10 21.88 -20.56
C PHE A 86 11.84 22.61 -21.03
N SER A 87 11.64 22.67 -22.34
CA SER A 87 10.52 23.38 -22.98
C SER A 87 10.30 22.83 -24.40
N GLU A 88 9.37 23.42 -25.17
CA GLU A 88 9.03 23.01 -26.55
C GLU A 88 10.24 22.74 -27.47
N PHE A 89 11.36 23.44 -27.26
CA PHE A 89 12.54 23.33 -28.11
C PHE A 89 13.74 22.65 -27.42
N LYS A 90 13.53 22.07 -26.24
CA LYS A 90 14.58 21.45 -25.42
C LYS A 90 14.08 20.13 -24.85
N ASP A 91 14.50 19.05 -25.49
CA ASP A 91 14.16 17.70 -25.06
C ASP A 91 15.18 17.17 -24.04
N PHE A 92 14.74 16.20 -23.24
CA PHE A 92 15.65 15.32 -22.53
C PHE A 92 15.87 14.06 -23.37
N ARG A 93 17.12 13.66 -23.56
CA ARG A 93 17.47 12.42 -24.25
C ARG A 93 18.59 11.70 -23.51
N CYS A 94 18.37 10.41 -23.26
CA CYS A 94 19.36 9.52 -22.66
C CYS A 94 19.42 8.22 -23.45
N VAL A 95 20.62 7.70 -23.69
CA VAL A 95 20.87 6.47 -24.48
C VAL A 95 21.79 5.52 -23.73
N TRP A 96 21.77 4.23 -24.06
CA TRP A 96 22.66 3.23 -23.46
C TRP A 96 23.03 2.13 -24.45
N GLY A 97 24.16 1.46 -24.19
CA GLY A 97 24.68 0.38 -25.02
C GLY A 97 23.90 -0.93 -24.87
N GLU A 98 24.17 -1.90 -25.76
CA GLU A 98 23.47 -3.20 -25.76
C GLU A 98 23.66 -4.03 -24.48
N ASP A 99 24.81 -3.86 -23.82
CA ASP A 99 25.15 -4.59 -22.60
C ASP A 99 24.58 -3.95 -21.32
N ALA A 100 24.02 -2.73 -21.41
CA ALA A 100 23.44 -2.06 -20.26
C ALA A 100 22.06 -2.68 -19.93
N PRO A 101 21.87 -3.26 -18.73
CA PRO A 101 20.65 -4.01 -18.41
C PRO A 101 19.51 -3.10 -17.94
N VAL A 102 19.26 -1.99 -18.63
CA VAL A 102 18.23 -1.00 -18.27
C VAL A 102 16.84 -1.61 -18.47
N ALA A 103 16.00 -1.53 -17.44
CA ALA A 103 14.62 -2.02 -17.46
C ALA A 103 13.60 -0.98 -16.99
N GLY A 104 14.03 0.12 -16.38
CA GLY A 104 13.15 1.21 -16.00
C GLY A 104 13.87 2.51 -15.72
N MET A 105 13.13 3.61 -15.79
CA MET A 105 13.57 4.96 -15.51
C MET A 105 12.79 5.48 -14.30
N TYR A 106 13.49 6.04 -13.32
CA TYR A 106 12.89 6.81 -12.25
C TYR A 106 13.14 8.29 -12.50
N LEU A 107 12.06 9.06 -12.53
CA LEU A 107 12.07 10.48 -12.86
C LEU A 107 11.58 11.28 -11.67
N LYS A 108 12.40 12.25 -11.22
CA LYS A 108 12.01 13.26 -10.24
C LYS A 108 11.95 14.62 -10.91
N PHE A 109 10.76 15.17 -11.04
CA PHE A 109 10.57 16.56 -11.47
C PHE A 109 10.89 17.51 -10.32
N TYR A 110 11.59 18.61 -10.61
CA TYR A 110 11.58 19.79 -9.75
C TYR A 110 10.27 20.57 -9.96
N GLN A 111 9.86 20.74 -11.22
CA GLN A 111 8.55 21.21 -11.63
C GLN A 111 8.02 20.30 -12.74
N ALA A 112 6.92 19.61 -12.47
CA ALA A 112 6.28 18.73 -13.44
C ALA A 112 5.48 19.54 -14.49
N PRO A 113 5.46 19.12 -15.77
CA PRO A 113 4.55 19.68 -16.76
C PRO A 113 3.11 19.20 -16.52
N GLY A 114 2.13 19.80 -17.18
CA GLY A 114 0.79 19.24 -17.31
C GLY A 114 0.76 17.95 -18.14
N SER A 115 1.63 17.81 -19.14
CA SER A 115 1.85 16.56 -19.88
C SER A 115 3.23 16.50 -20.54
N PHE A 116 3.72 15.28 -20.82
CA PHE A 116 4.91 15.08 -21.66
C PHE A 116 4.75 13.84 -22.55
N VAL A 117 5.56 13.74 -23.60
CA VAL A 117 5.64 12.55 -24.46
C VAL A 117 6.90 11.78 -24.12
N LEU A 118 6.75 10.52 -23.73
CA LEU A 118 7.86 9.57 -23.56
C LEU A 118 7.98 8.70 -24.82
N THR A 119 9.10 8.83 -25.52
CA THR A 119 9.46 7.95 -26.63
C THR A 119 10.59 7.03 -26.20
N GLN A 120 10.40 5.73 -26.37
CA GLN A 120 11.45 4.73 -26.18
C GLN A 120 12.10 4.45 -27.52
N LEU A 121 13.43 4.41 -27.57
CA LEU A 121 14.20 4.33 -28.80
C LEU A 121 14.88 2.96 -28.91
N ASP A 122 15.00 2.41 -30.12
CA ASP A 122 15.79 1.22 -30.40
C ASP A 122 17.30 1.54 -30.57
N ALA A 123 18.10 0.52 -30.91
CA ALA A 123 19.52 0.66 -31.16
C ALA A 123 19.88 1.55 -32.37
N ALA A 124 18.96 1.71 -33.33
CA ALA A 124 19.12 2.62 -34.48
C ALA A 124 18.71 4.06 -34.14
N GLY A 125 18.09 4.28 -32.97
CA GLY A 125 17.54 5.57 -32.55
C GLY A 125 16.13 5.83 -33.08
N GLU A 126 15.46 4.80 -33.61
CA GLU A 126 14.07 4.87 -34.07
C GLU A 126 13.10 4.60 -32.91
N ALA A 127 11.88 5.14 -32.98
CA ALA A 127 10.89 4.95 -31.94
C ALA A 127 10.37 3.50 -31.89
N LEU A 128 10.53 2.84 -30.74
CA LEU A 128 9.87 1.57 -30.41
C LEU A 128 8.43 1.79 -29.95
N SER A 129 8.25 2.80 -29.09
CA SER A 129 6.96 3.17 -28.51
C SER A 129 6.94 4.66 -28.23
N GLU A 130 5.75 5.25 -28.29
CA GLU A 130 5.50 6.63 -27.90
C GLU A 130 4.24 6.67 -27.03
N GLN A 131 4.32 7.36 -25.89
CA GLN A 131 3.18 7.55 -24.99
C GLN A 131 3.11 8.98 -24.48
N THR A 132 1.89 9.53 -24.45
CA THR A 132 1.60 10.77 -23.73
C THR A 132 1.34 10.44 -22.26
N VAL A 133 2.05 11.12 -21.37
CA VAL A 133 1.88 11.04 -19.91
C VAL A 133 1.19 12.33 -19.45
N ASP A 134 -0.09 12.22 -19.15
CA ASP A 134 -0.89 13.33 -18.62
C ASP A 134 -0.77 13.41 -17.10
N SER A 135 -0.67 14.64 -16.57
CA SER A 135 -0.56 14.92 -15.13
C SER A 135 0.50 14.06 -14.42
N PRO A 136 1.76 14.09 -14.88
CA PRO A 136 2.83 13.26 -14.33
C PRO A 136 3.04 13.51 -12.83
N LEU A 137 3.38 12.45 -12.10
CA LEU A 137 3.72 12.55 -10.69
C LEU A 137 5.11 13.19 -10.52
N LEU A 138 5.33 13.90 -9.41
CA LEU A 138 6.64 14.49 -9.10
C LEU A 138 7.77 13.46 -9.04
N ASN A 139 7.46 12.27 -8.53
CA ASN A 139 8.34 11.10 -8.51
C ASN A 139 7.62 9.93 -9.15
N ALA A 140 8.16 9.36 -10.22
CA ALA A 140 7.53 8.23 -10.90
C ALA A 140 8.55 7.26 -11.49
N TYR A 141 8.21 5.98 -11.41
CA TYR A 141 8.90 4.91 -12.12
C TYR A 141 8.19 4.60 -13.44
N TYR A 142 8.96 4.54 -14.52
CA TYR A 142 8.50 4.20 -15.86
C TYR A 142 9.19 2.91 -16.29
N PRO A 143 8.46 1.79 -16.43
CA PRO A 143 9.04 0.56 -16.99
C PRO A 143 9.42 0.79 -18.45
N LEU A 144 10.53 0.18 -18.86
CA LEU A 144 11.07 0.30 -20.21
C LEU A 144 11.08 -1.05 -20.92
N GLU A 145 10.89 -1.03 -22.23
CA GLU A 145 10.94 -2.22 -23.08
C GLU A 145 12.35 -2.81 -23.11
N THR A 146 12.46 -4.13 -23.09
CA THR A 146 13.76 -4.82 -23.14
C THR A 146 14.60 -4.48 -24.38
N ALA A 147 13.93 -4.11 -25.48
CA ALA A 147 14.57 -3.68 -26.73
C ALA A 147 15.05 -2.22 -26.70
N ALA A 148 14.64 -1.41 -25.73
CA ALA A 148 14.99 0.01 -25.68
C ALA A 148 16.49 0.21 -25.45
N ARG A 149 17.05 1.18 -26.16
CA ARG A 149 18.43 1.68 -26.06
C ARG A 149 18.49 3.19 -25.86
N GLY A 150 17.34 3.81 -25.62
CA GLY A 150 17.24 5.19 -25.20
C GLY A 150 15.83 5.59 -24.84
N VAL A 151 15.73 6.76 -24.21
CA VAL A 151 14.50 7.49 -23.98
C VAL A 151 14.64 8.91 -24.50
N LEU A 152 13.54 9.46 -25.00
CA LEU A 152 13.35 10.86 -25.31
C LEU A 152 12.11 11.34 -24.54
N ILE A 153 12.25 12.44 -23.81
CA ILE A 153 11.13 13.16 -23.20
C ILE A 153 10.99 14.49 -23.91
N HIS A 154 9.83 14.68 -24.53
CA HIS A 154 9.45 15.91 -25.19
C HIS A 154 8.26 16.57 -24.47
N VAL A 155 8.29 17.89 -24.35
CA VAL A 155 7.23 18.70 -23.72
C VAL A 155 6.87 19.87 -24.62
N ASN A 156 5.62 20.32 -24.57
CA ASN A 156 5.17 21.55 -25.25
C ASN A 156 5.06 22.75 -24.30
N GLU A 157 5.53 22.59 -23.07
CA GLU A 157 5.45 23.57 -21.99
C GLU A 157 6.71 23.51 -21.13
N ASP A 158 6.86 24.46 -20.22
CA ASP A 158 8.02 24.50 -19.34
C ASP A 158 7.93 23.40 -18.27
N MET A 159 9.03 22.67 -18.11
CA MET A 159 9.22 21.75 -16.99
C MET A 159 10.65 21.87 -16.47
N SER A 160 10.89 21.32 -15.28
CA SER A 160 12.25 21.10 -14.80
C SER A 160 12.40 19.72 -14.18
N ILE A 161 13.44 19.01 -14.59
CA ILE A 161 13.79 17.71 -14.04
C ILE A 161 14.91 17.93 -13.02
N GLY A 162 14.69 17.43 -11.81
CA GLY A 162 15.68 17.43 -10.75
C GLY A 162 16.61 16.23 -10.85
N GLU A 163 16.05 15.03 -11.08
CA GLU A 163 16.81 13.79 -11.10
C GLU A 163 16.24 12.80 -12.12
N VAL A 164 17.13 12.07 -12.81
CA VAL A 164 16.81 10.89 -13.61
C VAL A 164 17.77 9.77 -13.21
N ALA A 165 17.19 8.62 -12.86
CA ALA A 165 17.95 7.41 -12.57
C ALA A 165 17.41 6.23 -13.40
N PHE A 166 18.28 5.27 -13.71
CA PHE A 166 17.93 4.08 -14.49
C PHE A 166 18.25 2.83 -13.71
N TYR A 167 17.35 1.85 -13.78
CA TYR A 167 17.42 0.65 -12.96
C TYR A 167 17.34 -0.62 -13.80
N SER A 168 18.02 -1.67 -13.34
CA SER A 168 17.89 -2.99 -13.93
C SER A 168 16.55 -3.65 -13.61
N ALA A 169 16.26 -4.80 -14.22
CA ALA A 169 15.08 -5.57 -13.84
C ALA A 169 15.24 -6.12 -12.41
N GLY A 170 14.19 -6.00 -11.60
CA GLY A 170 14.22 -6.43 -10.20
C GLY A 170 13.11 -5.81 -9.35
N ASN A 171 13.14 -6.09 -8.04
CA ASN A 171 12.37 -5.33 -7.07
C ASN A 171 12.96 -3.92 -6.94
N LEU A 172 12.13 -2.88 -6.91
CA LEU A 172 12.63 -1.51 -6.77
C LEU A 172 13.36 -1.33 -5.43
N PRO A 173 14.53 -0.65 -5.40
CA PRO A 173 15.25 -0.36 -4.18
C PRO A 173 14.52 0.70 -3.33
N ASP A 174 14.90 0.81 -2.06
CA ASP A 174 14.41 1.86 -1.17
C ASP A 174 14.65 3.26 -1.78
N GLY A 175 13.68 4.17 -1.66
CA GLY A 175 13.71 5.49 -2.30
C GLY A 175 13.20 5.53 -3.75
N VAL A 176 12.93 4.38 -4.37
CA VAL A 176 12.37 4.26 -5.72
C VAL A 176 10.99 3.64 -5.64
N TYR A 177 9.96 4.45 -5.90
CA TYR A 177 8.60 4.07 -5.60
C TYR A 177 7.73 4.05 -6.85
N ASP A 178 7.00 2.95 -7.01
CA ASP A 178 5.94 2.82 -8.02
C ASP A 178 4.64 3.42 -7.47
N TRP A 179 4.59 4.75 -7.45
CA TRP A 179 3.42 5.50 -6.98
C TRP A 179 2.23 5.27 -7.90
N LYS A 180 1.08 4.99 -7.29
CA LYS A 180 -0.20 5.13 -7.98
C LYS A 180 -0.55 6.62 -8.09
N PRO A 181 -1.34 7.02 -9.10
CA PRO A 181 -1.95 8.34 -9.13
C PRO A 181 -2.71 8.64 -7.83
N PRO A 182 -2.96 9.92 -7.49
CA PRO A 182 -3.85 10.28 -6.39
C PRO A 182 -5.17 9.51 -6.49
N ALA A 183 -5.72 9.11 -5.34
CA ALA A 183 -6.87 8.21 -5.29
C ALA A 183 -8.11 8.82 -5.97
N ASP A 184 -8.97 7.99 -6.55
CA ASP A 184 -10.28 8.44 -7.03
C ASP A 184 -11.27 8.64 -5.87
N LYS A 185 -11.12 7.82 -4.82
CA LYS A 185 -11.86 7.90 -3.57
C LYS A 185 -10.92 7.60 -2.41
N ALA A 186 -10.99 8.40 -1.35
CA ALA A 186 -10.32 8.17 -0.09
C ALA A 186 -11.33 7.66 0.96
N ASP A 187 -10.89 6.75 1.82
CA ASP A 187 -11.60 6.47 3.07
C ASP A 187 -11.28 7.59 4.08
N LEU A 188 -9.99 7.95 4.16
CA LEU A 188 -9.47 9.03 4.99
C LEU A 188 -8.74 10.06 4.12
N LEU A 189 -9.11 11.32 4.25
CA LEU A 189 -8.36 12.45 3.72
C LEU A 189 -7.63 13.16 4.87
N VAL A 190 -6.30 13.20 4.79
CA VAL A 190 -5.46 13.99 5.70
C VAL A 190 -5.13 15.30 5.00
N ILE A 191 -5.52 16.42 5.60
CA ILE A 191 -5.24 17.76 5.09
C ILE A 191 -4.19 18.38 5.99
N SER A 192 -2.97 18.44 5.49
CA SER A 192 -1.80 19.00 6.17
C SER A 192 -1.47 20.38 5.61
N ALA A 193 -0.96 21.28 6.44
CA ALA A 193 -0.54 22.60 5.97
C ALA A 193 0.81 22.49 5.25
N HIS A 194 1.82 21.89 5.90
CA HIS A 194 3.15 21.70 5.34
C HIS A 194 3.54 20.21 5.27
N CYS A 195 4.64 19.94 4.57
CA CYS A 195 5.28 18.64 4.48
C CYS A 195 6.09 18.37 5.77
N ASP A 196 5.55 17.54 6.68
CA ASP A 196 6.07 17.09 7.99
C ASP A 196 4.96 16.97 9.05
N ASP A 197 4.09 17.97 9.05
CA ASP A 197 2.90 18.14 9.89
C ASP A 197 2.02 16.87 9.95
N GLU A 198 1.91 16.13 8.84
CA GLU A 198 1.05 14.96 8.72
C GLU A 198 1.45 13.81 9.65
N LEU A 199 2.72 13.81 10.08
CA LEU A 199 3.26 12.87 11.06
C LEU A 199 3.43 13.56 12.40
N LEU A 200 3.93 14.80 12.41
CA LEU A 200 4.23 15.52 13.64
C LEU A 200 2.99 15.72 14.52
N TYR A 201 1.89 16.16 13.91
CA TYR A 201 0.64 16.46 14.62
C TYR A 201 -0.40 15.36 14.48
N PHE A 202 -0.37 14.57 13.38
CA PHE A 202 -1.35 13.50 13.20
C PHE A 202 -0.84 12.10 13.56
N GLY A 203 0.42 11.99 13.98
CA GLY A 203 0.97 10.85 14.70
C GLY A 203 0.74 9.50 14.03
N GLY A 204 0.20 8.57 14.81
CA GLY A 204 -0.10 7.20 14.38
C GLY A 204 -1.24 7.06 13.37
N THR A 205 -1.88 8.16 12.95
CA THR A 205 -3.04 8.13 12.04
C THR A 205 -2.73 7.37 10.74
N ILE A 206 -1.76 7.83 9.96
CA ILE A 206 -1.46 7.26 8.65
C ILE A 206 -1.01 5.78 8.75
N PRO A 207 -0.04 5.39 9.60
CA PRO A 207 0.35 3.99 9.70
C PRO A 207 -0.77 3.08 10.20
N THR A 208 -1.66 3.57 11.08
CA THR A 208 -2.83 2.81 11.53
C THR A 208 -3.83 2.57 10.39
N TYR A 209 -4.22 3.63 9.67
CA TYR A 209 -5.32 3.51 8.71
C TYR A 209 -4.87 3.02 7.32
N ALA A 210 -3.76 3.56 6.78
CA ALA A 210 -3.22 3.11 5.51
C ALA A 210 -2.54 1.74 5.67
N GLY A 211 -1.66 1.64 6.68
CA GLY A 211 -0.77 0.50 6.81
C GLY A 211 -1.39 -0.73 7.44
N GLU A 212 -1.97 -0.59 8.63
CA GLU A 212 -2.57 -1.71 9.36
C GLU A 212 -3.96 -2.06 8.83
N LYS A 213 -4.85 -1.08 8.71
CA LYS A 213 -6.24 -1.31 8.28
C LYS A 213 -6.40 -1.43 6.75
N GLY A 214 -5.38 -1.07 5.97
CA GLY A 214 -5.41 -1.16 4.51
C GLY A 214 -6.46 -0.25 3.85
N LEU A 215 -6.83 0.84 4.52
CA LEU A 215 -7.74 1.85 3.98
C LEU A 215 -7.03 2.74 2.97
N VAL A 216 -7.77 3.31 2.02
CA VAL A 216 -7.22 4.31 1.11
C VAL A 216 -7.12 5.64 1.85
N VAL A 217 -5.89 5.99 2.23
CA VAL A 217 -5.55 7.30 2.81
C VAL A 217 -4.99 8.19 1.70
N GLN A 218 -5.68 9.30 1.43
CA GLN A 218 -5.16 10.37 0.58
C GLN A 218 -4.60 11.48 1.47
N VAL A 219 -3.37 11.92 1.19
CA VAL A 219 -2.76 13.07 1.85
C VAL A 219 -2.74 14.25 0.90
N ALA A 220 -3.15 15.41 1.41
CA ALA A 220 -3.09 16.68 0.69
C ALA A 220 -2.31 17.69 1.53
N TYR A 221 -1.36 18.37 0.90
CA TYR A 221 -0.56 19.41 1.51
C TYR A 221 -0.96 20.77 0.94
N MET A 222 -1.31 21.71 1.81
CA MET A 222 -1.77 23.04 1.39
C MET A 222 -0.62 23.87 0.81
N ALA A 223 0.47 24.03 1.57
CA ALA A 223 1.64 24.80 1.19
C ALA A 223 2.84 23.92 0.87
N ASN A 224 3.41 24.14 -0.33
CA ASN A 224 4.52 23.35 -0.84
C ASN A 224 5.34 24.20 -1.81
N GLU A 225 6.57 24.54 -1.45
CA GLU A 225 7.51 25.25 -2.34
C GLU A 225 8.86 24.54 -2.45
N GLU A 226 9.30 23.89 -1.37
CA GLU A 226 10.61 23.26 -1.29
C GLU A 226 10.54 21.81 -1.76
N ARG A 227 11.27 21.50 -2.83
CA ARG A 227 11.18 20.21 -3.49
C ARG A 227 11.75 19.08 -2.62
N LEU A 228 12.78 19.38 -1.83
CA LEU A 228 13.39 18.49 -0.85
C LEU A 228 12.36 18.03 0.18
N ARG A 229 11.63 18.97 0.79
CA ARG A 229 10.58 18.65 1.79
C ARG A 229 9.47 17.80 1.19
N MET A 230 9.07 18.06 -0.06
CA MET A 230 8.12 17.20 -0.76
C MET A 230 8.67 15.77 -0.97
N ASP A 231 9.96 15.62 -1.33
CA ASP A 231 10.60 14.31 -1.51
C ASP A 231 10.63 13.52 -0.20
N GLU A 232 11.01 14.20 0.88
CA GLU A 232 11.07 13.68 2.24
C GLU A 232 9.69 13.22 2.74
N ALA A 233 8.65 14.04 2.53
CA ALA A 233 7.27 13.68 2.82
C ALA A 233 6.84 12.42 2.06
N MET A 234 7.13 12.33 0.76
CA MET A 234 6.81 11.16 -0.04
C MET A 234 7.50 9.90 0.49
N ASN A 235 8.76 9.99 0.95
CA ASN A 235 9.45 8.88 1.61
C ASN A 235 8.73 8.43 2.89
N GLY A 236 8.36 9.37 3.77
CA GLY A 236 7.62 9.07 5.00
C GLY A 236 6.25 8.42 4.73
N LEU A 237 5.50 8.95 3.75
CA LEU A 237 4.21 8.39 3.34
C LEU A 237 4.35 6.97 2.80
N TRP A 238 5.36 6.70 1.97
CA TRP A 238 5.60 5.36 1.43
C TRP A 238 5.94 4.36 2.55
N LEU A 239 6.75 4.79 3.52
CA LEU A 239 7.09 4.01 4.72
C LEU A 239 5.81 3.65 5.48
N CYS A 240 4.89 4.59 5.67
CA CYS A 240 3.56 4.38 6.27
C CYS A 240 2.58 3.56 5.40
N LYS A 241 3.05 2.95 4.30
CA LYS A 241 2.29 2.14 3.34
C LYS A 241 1.24 2.88 2.52
N VAL A 242 1.31 4.22 2.45
CA VAL A 242 0.55 4.97 1.45
C VAL A 242 1.12 4.66 0.05
N ARG A 243 0.25 4.43 -0.93
CA ARG A 243 0.64 4.07 -2.30
C ARG A 243 0.10 5.01 -3.37
N ASN A 244 -0.91 5.80 -3.05
CA ASN A 244 -1.39 6.88 -3.91
C ASN A 244 -0.56 8.14 -3.64
N ALA A 245 -0.10 8.80 -4.70
CA ALA A 245 0.71 10.01 -4.56
C ALA A 245 -0.05 11.10 -3.78
N PRO A 246 0.65 11.88 -2.92
CA PRO A 246 0.05 13.02 -2.26
C PRO A 246 -0.34 14.10 -3.27
N VAL A 247 -1.24 14.99 -2.86
CA VAL A 247 -1.65 16.15 -3.67
C VAL A 247 -1.07 17.40 -3.06
N LEU A 248 -0.38 18.19 -3.88
CA LEU A 248 0.17 19.47 -3.50
C LEU A 248 -0.76 20.57 -4.03
N VAL A 249 -1.38 21.35 -3.13
CA VAL A 249 -2.36 22.39 -3.51
C VAL A 249 -1.67 23.62 -4.11
N GLY A 250 -0.45 23.91 -3.65
CA GLY A 250 0.37 25.00 -4.18
C GLY A 250 0.13 26.36 -3.54
N MET A 251 -0.41 26.40 -2.30
CA MET A 251 -0.45 27.63 -1.52
C MET A 251 0.97 28.08 -1.19
N LYS A 252 1.18 29.39 -1.20
CA LYS A 252 2.51 29.97 -0.99
C LYS A 252 2.89 29.91 0.50
N ASP A 253 3.94 29.19 0.84
CA ASP A 253 4.43 29.06 2.21
C ASP A 253 4.89 30.42 2.75
N ALA A 254 4.65 30.63 4.04
CA ALA A 254 5.07 31.78 4.80
C ALA A 254 4.85 31.53 6.29
N TYR A 255 5.86 31.85 7.09
CA TYR A 255 5.71 31.90 8.54
C TYR A 255 4.70 33.00 8.93
N THR A 256 3.59 32.57 9.52
CA THR A 256 2.51 33.43 10.01
C THR A 256 2.12 33.00 11.41
N GLU A 257 1.78 33.94 12.29
CA GLU A 257 1.48 33.66 13.72
C GLU A 257 0.01 33.95 14.07
N THR A 258 -0.79 34.39 13.09
CA THR A 258 -2.20 34.70 13.28
C THR A 258 -3.03 34.23 12.09
N LEU A 259 -4.30 33.92 12.35
CA LEU A 259 -5.26 33.60 11.29
C LEU A 259 -5.40 34.76 10.29
N GLU A 260 -5.47 36.01 10.76
CA GLU A 260 -5.58 37.19 9.88
C GLU A 260 -4.38 37.31 8.92
N ALA A 261 -3.16 37.05 9.40
CA ALA A 261 -1.97 37.09 8.57
C ALA A 261 -1.98 35.97 7.51
N ALA A 262 -2.44 34.77 7.89
CA ALA A 262 -2.60 33.66 6.96
C ALA A 262 -3.70 33.92 5.93
N GLU A 263 -4.85 34.50 6.34
CA GLU A 263 -5.93 34.88 5.44
C GLU A 263 -5.49 35.95 4.44
N LYS A 264 -4.66 36.91 4.85
CA LYS A 264 -4.06 37.88 3.92
C LYS A 264 -3.13 37.21 2.90
N ARG A 265 -2.55 36.06 3.24
CA ARG A 265 -1.57 35.35 2.42
C ARG A 265 -2.23 34.37 1.45
N TRP A 266 -3.16 33.55 1.91
CA TRP A 266 -3.80 32.52 1.08
C TRP A 266 -5.18 32.92 0.57
N GLY A 267 -5.84 33.90 1.21
CA GLY A 267 -7.24 34.22 0.95
C GLY A 267 -8.17 33.16 1.52
N ARG A 268 -9.18 33.58 2.29
CA ARG A 268 -10.11 32.64 2.93
C ARG A 268 -10.94 31.90 1.89
N ASP A 269 -11.55 32.63 0.96
CA ASP A 269 -12.43 32.06 -0.07
C ASP A 269 -11.66 31.11 -1.00
N GLU A 270 -10.43 31.46 -1.37
CA GLU A 270 -9.53 30.61 -2.16
C GLU A 270 -9.14 29.34 -1.41
N THR A 271 -8.87 29.45 -0.10
CA THR A 271 -8.52 28.30 0.74
C THR A 271 -9.71 27.37 0.92
N VAL A 272 -10.92 27.90 1.19
CA VAL A 272 -12.15 27.10 1.26
C VAL A 272 -12.44 26.46 -0.10
N ALA A 273 -12.32 27.18 -1.21
CA ALA A 273 -12.53 26.64 -2.55
C ALA A 273 -11.59 25.45 -2.85
N ALA A 274 -10.31 25.59 -2.49
CA ALA A 274 -9.32 24.53 -2.66
C ALA A 274 -9.69 23.28 -1.85
N ILE A 275 -10.06 23.44 -0.57
CA ILE A 275 -10.44 22.32 0.29
C ILE A 275 -11.76 21.68 -0.18
N VAL A 276 -12.76 22.47 -0.59
CA VAL A 276 -14.00 21.94 -1.20
C VAL A 276 -13.69 21.09 -2.43
N SER A 277 -12.74 21.52 -3.27
CA SER A 277 -12.27 20.77 -4.43
C SER A 277 -11.62 19.44 -4.03
N LEU A 278 -10.77 19.43 -3.00
CA LEU A 278 -10.18 18.20 -2.44
C LEU A 278 -11.26 17.23 -1.94
N ILE A 279 -12.21 17.73 -1.14
CA ILE A 279 -13.29 16.91 -0.58
C ILE A 279 -14.15 16.30 -1.68
N ARG A 280 -14.57 17.10 -2.68
CA ARG A 280 -15.41 16.59 -3.78
C ARG A 280 -14.66 15.66 -4.71
N ARG A 281 -13.38 15.93 -4.97
CA ARG A 281 -12.51 15.07 -5.79
C ARG A 281 -12.31 13.70 -5.15
N PHE A 282 -11.93 13.67 -3.87
CA PHE A 282 -11.54 12.45 -3.18
C PHE A 282 -12.66 11.77 -2.41
N LYS A 283 -13.81 12.43 -2.24
CA LYS A 283 -15.02 11.84 -1.61
C LYS A 283 -14.71 11.09 -0.30
N PRO A 284 -14.03 11.75 0.67
CA PRO A 284 -13.61 11.09 1.90
C PRO A 284 -14.78 10.75 2.81
N GLU A 285 -14.70 9.60 3.48
CA GLU A 285 -15.62 9.28 4.57
C GLU A 285 -15.22 10.07 5.83
N VAL A 286 -13.93 10.14 6.11
CA VAL A 286 -13.34 10.82 7.26
C VAL A 286 -12.29 11.84 6.79
N ILE A 287 -12.24 13.00 7.44
CA ILE A 287 -11.16 13.99 7.29
C ILE A 287 -10.47 14.21 8.62
N VAL A 288 -9.14 14.33 8.60
CA VAL A 288 -8.31 14.75 9.74
C VAL A 288 -7.51 15.99 9.33
N THR A 289 -7.47 17.00 10.19
CA THR A 289 -6.63 18.19 10.00
C THR A 289 -6.28 18.86 11.34
N HIS A 290 -5.64 20.03 11.24
CA HIS A 290 -5.04 20.81 12.30
C HIS A 290 -6.01 21.33 13.37
N ASP A 291 -5.44 21.81 14.46
CA ASP A 291 -6.08 22.59 15.51
C ASP A 291 -6.48 23.99 15.03
N LEU A 292 -7.57 24.52 15.57
CA LEU A 292 -8.06 25.88 15.32
C LEU A 292 -7.12 26.97 15.86
N GLU A 293 -6.39 26.67 16.92
CA GLU A 293 -5.34 27.56 17.43
C GLU A 293 -3.98 27.32 16.77
N GLY A 294 -3.88 26.33 15.88
CA GLY A 294 -2.71 26.05 15.06
C GLY A 294 -1.55 25.52 15.88
N GLU A 295 -1.87 24.69 16.88
CA GLU A 295 -0.93 23.99 17.74
C GLU A 295 0.00 24.97 18.46
N TYR A 296 1.18 25.24 17.92
CA TYR A 296 2.11 26.26 18.44
C TYR A 296 1.76 27.69 18.00
N GLY A 297 0.60 27.91 17.38
CA GLY A 297 0.10 29.22 16.94
C GLY A 297 0.29 29.51 15.46
N HIS A 298 0.68 28.54 14.62
CA HIS A 298 1.03 28.81 13.23
C HIS A 298 -0.20 29.16 12.39
N GLY A 299 -0.19 30.32 11.74
CA GLY A 299 -1.31 30.83 10.98
C GLY A 299 -1.75 29.91 9.84
N ALA A 300 -0.82 29.23 9.18
CA ALA A 300 -1.13 28.23 8.14
C ALA A 300 -1.95 27.05 8.70
N HIS A 301 -1.65 26.58 9.92
CA HIS A 301 -2.41 25.52 10.59
C HIS A 301 -3.84 25.99 10.88
N ARG A 302 -3.96 27.19 11.45
CA ARG A 302 -5.25 27.83 11.79
C ARG A 302 -6.16 28.04 10.59
N ILE A 303 -5.61 28.56 9.48
CA ILE A 303 -6.42 28.77 8.27
C ILE A 303 -6.82 27.43 7.64
N THR A 304 -5.94 26.43 7.62
CA THR A 304 -6.28 25.08 7.13
C THR A 304 -7.41 24.46 7.97
N ALA A 305 -7.31 24.48 9.29
CA ALA A 305 -8.34 23.94 10.18
C ALA A 305 -9.67 24.68 10.03
N SER A 306 -9.66 26.01 10.15
CA SER A 306 -10.87 26.83 10.11
C SER A 306 -11.56 26.82 8.74
N CYS A 307 -10.82 26.74 7.64
CA CYS A 307 -11.40 26.61 6.30
C CYS A 307 -11.90 25.19 6.04
N THR A 308 -11.30 24.15 6.65
CA THR A 308 -11.80 22.77 6.53
C THR A 308 -13.16 22.61 7.19
N LEU A 309 -13.39 23.23 8.36
CA LEU A 309 -14.71 23.26 9.00
C LEU A 309 -15.81 23.79 8.05
N GLU A 310 -15.51 24.90 7.38
CA GLU A 310 -16.43 25.54 6.43
C GLU A 310 -16.61 24.67 5.16
N ALA A 311 -15.50 24.16 4.63
CA ALA A 311 -15.48 23.38 3.41
C ALA A 311 -16.26 22.06 3.50
N VAL A 312 -16.34 21.42 4.67
CA VAL A 312 -17.12 20.18 4.83
C VAL A 312 -18.59 20.39 4.51
N SER A 313 -19.20 21.48 5.00
CA SER A 313 -20.59 21.79 4.69
C SER A 313 -20.75 22.28 3.25
N ALA A 314 -19.83 23.11 2.76
CA ALA A 314 -19.88 23.63 1.39
C ALA A 314 -19.67 22.53 0.32
N ALA A 315 -18.89 21.50 0.61
CA ALA A 315 -18.68 20.38 -0.31
C ALA A 315 -19.97 19.59 -0.56
N ALA A 316 -20.85 19.50 0.44
CA ALA A 316 -22.15 18.83 0.34
C ALA A 316 -23.20 19.66 -0.42
N ASP A 317 -23.07 20.98 -0.43
CA ASP A 317 -23.99 21.88 -1.15
C ASP A 317 -23.52 22.12 -2.60
N GLY A 318 -24.15 21.43 -3.55
CA GLY A 318 -23.86 21.57 -4.98
C GLY A 318 -24.15 22.95 -5.59
N THR A 319 -24.80 23.86 -4.85
CA THR A 319 -25.01 25.25 -5.31
C THR A 319 -23.81 26.15 -5.00
N LEU A 320 -22.94 25.76 -4.06
CA LEU A 320 -21.69 26.44 -3.74
C LEU A 320 -20.54 25.86 -4.56
N TYR A 321 -19.61 26.72 -4.98
CA TYR A 321 -18.47 26.35 -5.84
C TYR A 321 -18.90 25.53 -7.08
N PRO A 322 -19.71 26.12 -7.98
CA PRO A 322 -20.38 25.38 -9.06
C PRO A 322 -19.42 24.69 -10.04
N GLU A 323 -18.24 25.26 -10.29
CA GLU A 323 -17.22 24.62 -11.16
C GLU A 323 -16.71 23.31 -10.56
N SER A 324 -16.43 23.30 -9.25
CA SER A 324 -16.04 22.09 -8.53
C SER A 324 -17.18 21.07 -8.47
N ALA A 325 -18.43 21.52 -8.25
CA ALA A 325 -19.61 20.66 -8.25
C ALA A 325 -19.85 20.04 -9.64
N GLN A 326 -19.66 20.81 -10.72
CA GLN A 326 -19.78 20.32 -12.08
C GLN A 326 -18.71 19.28 -12.41
N LYS A 327 -17.48 19.48 -11.94
CA LYS A 327 -16.35 18.60 -12.22
C LYS A 327 -16.40 17.29 -11.42
N TYR A 328 -16.73 17.36 -10.13
CA TYR A 328 -16.57 16.21 -9.21
C TYR A 328 -17.89 15.74 -8.55
N GLY A 329 -18.94 16.56 -8.62
CA GLY A 329 -20.19 16.39 -7.87
C GLY A 329 -20.11 16.99 -6.46
N ALA A 330 -21.26 17.09 -5.79
CA ALA A 330 -21.30 17.37 -4.36
C ALA A 330 -20.96 16.11 -3.56
N TRP A 331 -20.38 16.29 -2.37
CA TRP A 331 -20.02 15.18 -1.51
C TRP A 331 -20.27 15.50 -0.03
N GLN A 332 -20.94 14.58 0.65
CA GLN A 332 -21.21 14.68 2.08
C GLN A 332 -20.22 13.80 2.85
N THR A 333 -19.15 14.40 3.35
CA THR A 333 -18.22 13.75 4.29
C THR A 333 -19.00 13.28 5.52
N LYS A 334 -18.63 12.12 6.08
CA LYS A 334 -19.30 11.59 7.27
C LYS A 334 -18.74 12.15 8.56
N LYS A 335 -17.43 12.34 8.67
CA LYS A 335 -16.77 12.87 9.87
C LYS A 335 -15.61 13.80 9.57
N LEU A 336 -15.41 14.80 10.43
CA LEU A 336 -14.22 15.65 10.48
C LEU A 336 -13.67 15.63 11.90
N TYR A 337 -12.39 15.30 12.02
CA TYR A 337 -11.62 15.44 13.24
C TYR A 337 -10.61 16.57 13.10
N LEU A 338 -10.51 17.37 14.15
CA LEU A 338 -9.47 18.38 14.32
C LEU A 338 -8.55 17.93 15.44
N HIS A 339 -7.25 18.10 15.25
CA HIS A 339 -6.25 17.89 16.30
C HIS A 339 -6.51 18.86 17.48
N LEU A 340 -6.35 18.38 18.72
CA LEU A 340 -6.56 19.14 19.97
C LEU A 340 -7.93 19.83 20.15
N PHE A 341 -8.97 19.37 19.46
CA PHE A 341 -10.29 19.99 19.56
C PHE A 341 -11.12 19.42 20.73
N ASP A 342 -11.68 20.31 21.55
CA ASP A 342 -12.36 19.91 22.80
C ASP A 342 -13.71 19.19 22.58
N THR A 343 -14.43 19.50 21.50
CA THR A 343 -15.77 18.94 21.29
C THR A 343 -15.69 17.56 20.68
N GLY A 344 -16.37 16.59 21.30
CA GLY A 344 -16.31 15.19 20.87
C GLY A 344 -14.90 14.62 20.99
N ALA A 345 -14.18 15.02 22.05
CA ALA A 345 -12.80 14.64 22.29
C ALA A 345 -12.63 13.12 22.34
N ILE A 346 -11.61 12.64 21.64
CA ILE A 346 -11.16 11.26 21.63
C ILE A 346 -9.64 11.22 21.79
N THR A 347 -9.16 10.18 22.45
CA THR A 347 -7.73 9.88 22.55
C THR A 347 -7.43 8.59 21.80
N MET A 348 -6.42 8.64 20.93
CA MET A 348 -5.97 7.50 20.14
C MET A 348 -4.84 6.76 20.87
N ASP A 349 -4.84 5.43 20.84
CA ASP A 349 -3.73 4.64 21.37
C ASP A 349 -2.75 4.27 20.25
N TRP A 350 -1.74 5.11 20.04
CA TRP A 350 -0.68 4.87 19.05
C TRP A 350 0.33 3.81 19.46
N ARG A 351 0.21 3.25 20.67
CA ARG A 351 1.12 2.22 21.19
C ARG A 351 0.62 0.81 20.93
N VAL A 352 -0.52 0.66 20.26
CA VAL A 352 -0.98 -0.63 19.75
C VAL A 352 0.00 -1.14 18.68
N PRO A 353 0.59 -2.34 18.85
CA PRO A 353 1.45 -2.95 17.84
C PRO A 353 0.70 -3.23 16.53
N LEU A 354 1.32 -2.89 15.41
CA LEU A 354 0.77 -3.07 14.08
C LEU A 354 1.40 -4.31 13.42
N ALA A 355 0.57 -5.29 13.06
CA ALA A 355 1.04 -6.51 12.39
C ALA A 355 1.64 -6.22 11.02
N ALA A 356 1.13 -5.21 10.31
CA ALA A 356 1.64 -4.78 9.01
C ALA A 356 3.08 -4.23 9.07
N PHE A 357 3.58 -3.88 10.26
CA PHE A 357 4.89 -3.30 10.51
C PHE A 357 5.72 -4.16 11.48
N ASP A 358 5.59 -5.48 11.39
CA ASP A 358 6.38 -6.44 12.18
C ASP A 358 6.29 -6.22 13.71
N GLY A 359 5.14 -5.70 14.17
CA GLY A 359 4.86 -5.45 15.59
C GLY A 359 5.37 -4.11 16.12
N LEU A 360 5.89 -3.22 15.28
CA LEU A 360 6.11 -1.81 15.65
C LEU A 360 4.77 -1.14 15.99
N THR A 361 4.79 -0.21 16.93
CA THR A 361 3.60 0.59 17.25
C THR A 361 3.35 1.65 16.18
N ALA A 362 2.13 2.19 16.11
CA ALA A 362 1.83 3.30 15.19
C ALA A 362 2.72 4.52 15.45
N LEU A 363 3.06 4.78 16.72
CA LEU A 363 3.99 5.83 17.12
C LEU A 363 5.43 5.56 16.65
N ASP A 364 5.91 4.32 16.74
CA ASP A 364 7.24 3.95 16.23
C ASP A 364 7.31 4.17 14.72
N VAL A 365 6.28 3.75 13.98
CA VAL A 365 6.23 3.92 12.52
C VAL A 365 6.13 5.40 12.15
N ALA A 366 5.33 6.19 12.87
CA ALA A 366 5.25 7.64 12.65
C ALA A 366 6.61 8.32 12.87
N ASN A 367 7.38 7.92 13.90
CA ASN A 367 8.73 8.41 14.10
C ASN A 367 9.70 8.00 12.99
N LEU A 368 9.67 6.74 12.54
CA LEU A 368 10.49 6.29 11.41
C LEU A 368 10.15 7.01 10.10
N ALA A 369 8.86 7.28 9.88
CA ALA A 369 8.42 8.09 8.75
C ALA A 369 8.87 9.55 8.92
N TYR A 370 8.85 10.08 10.13
CA TYR A 370 9.30 11.44 10.43
C TYR A 370 10.81 11.60 10.24
N ASP A 371 11.60 10.56 10.52
CA ASP A 371 13.04 10.50 10.21
C ASP A 371 13.34 10.69 8.72
N CYS A 372 12.35 10.49 7.84
CA CYS A 372 12.50 10.81 6.41
C CYS A 372 12.51 12.32 6.14
N HIS A 373 11.94 13.15 7.02
CA HIS A 373 11.97 14.62 6.98
C HIS A 373 13.29 15.17 7.48
N VAL A 374 14.40 14.72 6.87
CA VAL A 374 15.78 15.00 7.29
C VAL A 374 16.05 16.50 7.42
N SER A 375 15.54 17.31 6.49
CA SER A 375 15.68 18.76 6.50
C SER A 375 14.99 19.44 7.70
N GLN A 376 14.01 18.78 8.33
CA GLN A 376 13.20 19.33 9.42
C GLN A 376 13.65 18.87 10.81
N GLN A 377 14.58 17.90 10.88
CA GLN A 377 15.04 17.26 12.12
C GLN A 377 15.73 18.22 13.12
N GLU A 378 16.17 19.40 12.66
CA GLU A 378 16.72 20.43 13.56
C GLU A 378 15.65 21.21 14.33
N PHE A 379 14.40 21.24 13.82
CA PHE A 379 13.28 21.96 14.43
C PHE A 379 12.48 21.05 15.36
N HIS A 380 12.21 19.82 14.93
CA HIS A 380 11.53 18.80 15.72
C HIS A 380 12.22 17.45 15.52
N GLN A 381 12.36 16.68 16.59
CA GLN A 381 13.17 15.45 16.56
C GLN A 381 12.35 14.16 16.57
N ASN A 382 11.12 14.21 17.10
CA ASN A 382 10.29 13.02 17.25
C ASN A 382 8.81 13.42 17.21
N VAL A 383 7.99 12.45 16.86
CA VAL A 383 6.53 12.48 17.02
C VAL A 383 6.19 12.01 18.43
N TYR A 384 5.33 12.75 19.14
CA TYR A 384 4.94 12.46 20.52
C TYR A 384 3.43 12.23 20.65
N ASP A 385 3.04 11.31 21.52
CA ASP A 385 1.65 10.98 21.88
C ASP A 385 1.28 11.47 23.30
N THR A 386 2.02 12.46 23.81
CA THR A 386 1.81 13.06 25.14
C THR A 386 2.22 14.52 25.14
N GLY A 387 1.77 15.28 26.14
CA GLY A 387 2.10 16.70 26.30
C GLY A 387 1.11 17.64 25.59
N ASP A 388 1.45 18.93 25.55
CA ASP A 388 0.54 19.99 25.10
C ASP A 388 0.16 19.88 23.61
N PHE A 389 1.01 19.21 22.80
CA PHE A 389 0.78 18.96 21.38
C PHE A 389 0.77 17.45 21.09
N SER A 390 0.14 16.68 21.97
CA SER A 390 0.00 15.24 21.81
C SER A 390 -0.71 14.89 20.51
N SER A 391 0.00 14.19 19.61
CA SER A 391 -0.58 13.70 18.34
C SER A 391 -1.68 12.65 18.50
N ALA A 392 -2.04 12.29 19.73
CA ALA A 392 -3.09 11.32 20.04
C ALA A 392 -4.44 11.97 20.36
N GLU A 393 -4.51 13.28 20.55
CA GLU A 393 -5.71 13.97 21.01
C GLU A 393 -6.44 14.68 19.87
N TYR A 394 -7.73 14.36 19.69
CA TYR A 394 -8.56 14.91 18.62
C TYR A 394 -9.96 15.22 19.13
N GLY A 395 -10.69 16.07 18.41
CA GLY A 395 -12.12 16.27 18.61
C GLY A 395 -12.94 16.05 17.35
N LEU A 396 -14.10 15.42 17.50
CA LEU A 396 -15.10 15.23 16.45
C LEU A 396 -15.85 16.55 16.16
N ALA A 397 -15.30 17.36 15.27
CA ALA A 397 -15.86 18.66 14.91
C ALA A 397 -17.13 18.58 14.04
N TYR A 398 -17.31 17.50 13.30
CA TYR A 398 -18.49 17.27 12.48
C TYR A 398 -18.79 15.78 12.35
N THR A 399 -20.08 15.41 12.36
CA THR A 399 -20.53 14.04 12.09
C THR A 399 -21.90 13.99 11.42
N GLN A 400 -22.08 13.05 10.49
CA GLN A 400 -23.36 12.62 9.92
C GLN A 400 -23.80 11.24 10.42
N VAL A 401 -22.95 10.55 11.17
CA VAL A 401 -23.16 9.16 11.62
C VAL A 401 -23.27 9.03 13.13
N GLY A 402 -23.41 10.15 13.84
CA GLY A 402 -23.50 10.20 15.30
C GLY A 402 -22.14 10.43 15.97
N GLN A 403 -22.20 10.66 17.28
CA GLN A 403 -21.04 10.90 18.13
C GLN A 403 -20.27 9.60 18.40
N ASP A 404 -18.98 9.74 18.72
CA ASP A 404 -18.19 8.63 19.23
C ASP A 404 -18.60 8.30 20.66
N VAL A 405 -18.69 7.00 20.94
CA VAL A 405 -19.04 6.47 22.26
C VAL A 405 -17.88 5.66 22.81
N ALA A 406 -17.24 4.83 21.98
CA ALA A 406 -16.05 4.08 22.39
C ALA A 406 -14.79 4.95 22.30
N GLY A 407 -14.66 5.75 21.23
CA GLY A 407 -13.46 6.52 20.95
C GLY A 407 -12.29 5.64 20.48
N GLY A 408 -11.15 6.26 20.19
CA GLY A 408 -9.95 5.55 19.72
C GLY A 408 -10.04 4.99 18.30
N ASP A 409 -11.08 5.36 17.53
CA ASP A 409 -11.20 5.05 16.10
C ASP A 409 -11.99 6.13 15.35
N PHE A 410 -11.33 6.86 14.44
CA PHE A 410 -12.00 7.82 13.57
C PHE A 410 -13.14 7.23 12.73
N PHE A 411 -13.11 5.92 12.49
CA PHE A 411 -14.10 5.21 11.68
C PHE A 411 -15.25 4.60 12.51
N GLU A 412 -15.33 4.89 13.81
CA GLU A 412 -16.49 4.49 14.62
C GLU A 412 -17.80 4.96 13.93
N ASN A 413 -18.83 4.11 13.90
CA ASN A 413 -20.11 4.38 13.23
C ASN A 413 -20.07 4.59 11.69
N ILE A 414 -18.91 4.47 11.02
CA ILE A 414 -18.86 4.51 9.55
C ILE A 414 -19.37 3.17 8.99
N PRO A 415 -20.40 3.18 8.11
CA PRO A 415 -20.86 1.98 7.42
C PRO A 415 -19.72 1.32 6.65
N LEU A 416 -19.50 0.02 6.87
CA LEU A 416 -18.41 -0.73 6.24
C LEU A 416 -18.52 -0.72 4.72
N ASP A 417 -19.74 -0.78 4.17
CA ASP A 417 -20.00 -0.79 2.72
C ASP A 417 -19.63 0.51 1.99
N ALA A 418 -19.28 1.56 2.74
CA ALA A 418 -18.72 2.78 2.19
C ALA A 418 -17.20 2.76 2.03
N LEU A 419 -16.52 1.80 2.67
CA LEU A 419 -15.06 1.72 2.69
C LEU A 419 -14.51 1.02 1.44
N SER A 420 -13.37 1.50 0.95
CA SER A 420 -12.73 1.03 -0.28
C SER A 420 -12.31 -0.45 -0.24
N ASN A 421 -12.05 -0.99 0.95
CA ASN A 421 -11.62 -2.36 1.16
C ASN A 421 -12.76 -3.33 1.54
N TYR A 422 -14.01 -2.87 1.55
CA TYR A 422 -15.14 -3.70 1.91
C TYR A 422 -15.41 -4.79 0.87
N VAL A 423 -15.50 -6.03 1.35
CA VAL A 423 -15.91 -7.19 0.57
C VAL A 423 -17.25 -7.66 1.11
N ALA A 424 -18.31 -7.56 0.31
CA ALA A 424 -19.62 -8.01 0.72
C ALA A 424 -19.58 -9.51 1.08
N PRO A 425 -20.17 -9.92 2.21
CA PRO A 425 -20.22 -11.32 2.58
C PRO A 425 -20.92 -12.11 1.47
N THR A 426 -20.27 -13.16 0.96
CA THR A 426 -20.89 -14.05 -0.01
C THR A 426 -22.13 -14.66 0.65
N PRO A 427 -23.34 -14.57 0.03
CA PRO A 427 -24.53 -15.16 0.62
C PRO A 427 -24.27 -16.66 0.78
N SER A 428 -24.29 -17.12 2.04
CA SER A 428 -24.22 -18.54 2.34
C SER A 428 -25.42 -19.22 1.67
N THR A 429 -25.18 -20.19 0.80
CA THR A 429 -26.25 -21.02 0.27
C THR A 429 -26.91 -21.70 1.45
N THR A 430 -28.14 -21.29 1.77
CA THR A 430 -28.99 -22.01 2.72
C THR A 430 -28.97 -23.48 2.30
N PRO A 431 -28.52 -24.41 3.15
CA PRO A 431 -28.54 -25.82 2.80
C PRO A 431 -29.97 -26.20 2.42
N GLU A 432 -30.11 -26.80 1.24
CA GLU A 432 -31.37 -27.34 0.74
C GLU A 432 -32.00 -28.20 1.86
N PRO A 433 -33.31 -28.05 2.15
CA PRO A 433 -33.95 -28.82 3.20
C PRO A 433 -33.73 -30.30 2.93
N THR A 434 -33.07 -30.98 3.88
CA THR A 434 -32.85 -32.42 3.80
C THR A 434 -34.21 -33.10 3.62
N PRO A 435 -34.43 -33.90 2.57
CA PRO A 435 -35.70 -34.58 2.38
C PRO A 435 -35.98 -35.46 3.59
N THR A 436 -37.13 -35.26 4.22
CA THR A 436 -37.62 -36.06 5.35
C THR A 436 -37.55 -37.55 4.98
N PRO A 437 -36.88 -38.40 5.78
CA PRO A 437 -36.82 -39.82 5.48
C PRO A 437 -38.24 -40.41 5.48
N THR A 438 -38.61 -41.02 4.36
CA THR A 438 -39.84 -41.81 4.26
C THR A 438 -39.71 -43.02 5.19
N VAL A 439 -40.58 -43.11 6.19
CA VAL A 439 -40.63 -44.22 7.14
C VAL A 439 -41.01 -45.49 6.38
N ALA A 440 -40.06 -46.39 6.19
CA ALA A 440 -40.32 -47.76 5.76
C ALA A 440 -40.86 -48.58 6.95
N PRO A 441 -41.83 -49.49 6.73
CA PRO A 441 -42.53 -50.18 7.81
C PRO A 441 -41.63 -51.16 8.57
N THR A 442 -41.79 -51.14 9.90
CA THR A 442 -41.12 -51.97 10.90
C THR A 442 -41.43 -53.46 10.76
N PRO A 443 -40.43 -54.36 10.64
CA PRO A 443 -40.59 -55.76 11.01
C PRO A 443 -40.44 -55.96 12.52
N SER A 444 -41.31 -56.81 13.08
CA SER A 444 -41.39 -57.21 14.50
C SER A 444 -40.18 -58.01 15.00
N PRO A 445 -39.92 -58.07 16.33
CA PRO A 445 -38.65 -58.48 16.90
C PRO A 445 -38.56 -59.99 17.15
N THR A 446 -37.33 -60.54 17.17
CA THR A 446 -37.03 -61.80 17.85
C THR A 446 -35.58 -61.84 18.35
N ALA A 447 -35.49 -62.00 19.67
CA ALA A 447 -34.45 -62.61 20.53
C ALA A 447 -32.96 -62.18 20.48
N SER A 448 -32.51 -61.67 21.64
CA SER A 448 -31.14 -61.71 22.22
C SER A 448 -30.88 -63.12 22.80
N PRO A 449 -29.63 -63.63 23.01
CA PRO A 449 -28.52 -63.03 23.79
C PRO A 449 -27.13 -63.21 23.07
N GLU A 450 -25.93 -62.90 23.54
CA GLU A 450 -25.31 -62.88 24.88
C GLU A 450 -23.92 -62.19 24.79
N VAL A 451 -23.35 -61.86 25.96
CA VAL A 451 -22.17 -61.04 26.26
C VAL A 451 -20.84 -61.78 26.04
N VAL A 452 -19.79 -61.09 25.54
CA VAL A 452 -18.39 -61.30 26.01
C VAL A 452 -17.59 -59.98 25.91
N ALA A 453 -16.90 -59.63 26.99
CA ALA A 453 -16.00 -58.48 27.11
C ALA A 453 -14.58 -58.82 26.66
N GLU A 454 -13.83 -57.83 26.14
CA GLU A 454 -12.38 -57.69 26.39
C GLU A 454 -11.84 -56.31 25.89
N THR A 455 -10.92 -55.74 26.66
CA THR A 455 -9.99 -54.60 26.38
C THR A 455 -8.59 -55.14 26.80
N PRO A 456 -7.40 -54.65 26.37
CA PRO A 456 -7.06 -53.30 25.88
C PRO A 456 -5.95 -53.22 24.79
N ALA A 457 -5.62 -51.98 24.37
CA ALA A 457 -4.25 -51.38 24.33
C ALA A 457 -4.06 -50.37 23.17
N ALA A 458 -3.55 -49.18 23.51
CA ALA A 458 -3.18 -48.09 22.60
C ALA A 458 -1.65 -48.09 22.33
N PRO A 459 -1.16 -47.53 21.20
CA PRO A 459 0.28 -47.37 20.98
C PRO A 459 0.82 -46.02 21.49
N ASP A 460 2.10 -46.11 21.82
CA ASP A 460 2.97 -45.23 22.61
C ASP A 460 3.39 -43.93 21.88
N ARG A 461 3.36 -42.79 22.59
CA ARG A 461 3.65 -41.43 22.10
C ARG A 461 5.14 -41.04 22.17
N THR A 462 6.03 -41.96 22.48
CA THR A 462 7.43 -41.66 22.80
C THR A 462 8.36 -41.52 21.59
N MET A 463 7.96 -41.90 20.37
CA MET A 463 8.84 -41.76 19.19
C MET A 463 8.75 -40.42 18.45
N LEU A 464 7.70 -39.61 18.65
CA LEU A 464 7.52 -38.35 17.91
C LEU A 464 8.35 -37.18 18.48
N LEU A 465 8.72 -37.24 19.76
CA LEU A 465 9.46 -36.15 20.43
C LEU A 465 10.97 -36.20 20.21
N LEU A 466 11.53 -37.37 19.90
CA LEU A 466 12.97 -37.53 19.62
C LEU A 466 13.36 -37.05 18.21
N ALA A 467 12.46 -37.13 17.23
CA ALA A 467 12.73 -36.66 15.87
C ALA A 467 12.72 -35.12 15.75
N ALA A 468 11.88 -34.44 16.54
CA ALA A 468 11.81 -32.97 16.55
C ALA A 468 13.04 -32.32 17.21
N GLY A 469 13.60 -32.95 18.26
CA GLY A 469 14.77 -32.42 18.97
C GLY A 469 16.07 -32.41 18.15
N VAL A 470 16.25 -33.38 17.25
CA VAL A 470 17.45 -33.47 16.40
C VAL A 470 17.43 -32.44 15.26
N LEU A 471 16.24 -32.08 14.74
CA LEU A 471 16.11 -31.07 13.69
C LEU A 471 16.39 -29.64 14.19
N VAL A 472 16.00 -29.33 15.43
CA VAL A 472 16.23 -28.01 16.05
C VAL A 472 17.70 -27.78 16.39
N LEU A 473 18.43 -28.84 16.76
CA LEU A 473 19.88 -28.73 17.04
C LEU A 473 20.72 -28.61 15.76
N LEU A 474 20.28 -29.22 14.65
CA LEU A 474 20.96 -29.08 13.36
C LEU A 474 20.76 -27.70 12.73
N SER A 475 19.58 -27.05 12.88
CA SER A 475 19.33 -25.71 12.33
C SER A 475 20.07 -24.59 13.11
N ALA A 476 20.20 -24.73 14.43
CA ALA A 476 20.97 -23.78 15.25
C ALA A 476 22.47 -23.78 14.89
N GLY A 477 23.03 -24.95 14.56
CA GLY A 477 24.43 -25.08 14.12
C GLY A 477 24.73 -24.37 12.79
N THR A 478 23.81 -24.45 11.82
CA THR A 478 23.93 -23.80 10.52
C THR A 478 23.82 -22.28 10.62
N ILE A 479 22.90 -21.77 11.45
CA ILE A 479 22.75 -20.33 11.70
C ILE A 479 24.02 -19.75 12.35
N LEU A 480 24.63 -20.46 13.30
CA LEU A 480 25.86 -20.01 13.95
C LEU A 480 27.08 -19.99 13.00
N LEU A 481 27.12 -20.91 12.03
CA LEU A 481 28.12 -20.93 10.96
C LEU A 481 27.94 -19.77 9.97
N ILE A 482 26.70 -19.47 9.58
CA ILE A 482 26.37 -18.33 8.69
C ILE A 482 26.69 -16.99 9.35
N VAL A 483 26.32 -16.81 10.63
CA VAL A 483 26.65 -15.57 11.37
C VAL A 483 28.17 -15.39 11.51
N ARG A 484 28.94 -16.48 11.67
CA ARG A 484 30.41 -16.43 11.72
C ARG A 484 31.04 -16.09 10.37
N THR A 485 30.55 -16.64 9.26
CA THR A 485 31.06 -16.33 7.92
C THR A 485 30.72 -14.89 7.52
N VAL A 486 29.52 -14.40 7.81
CA VAL A 486 29.11 -13.01 7.57
C VAL A 486 29.92 -12.01 8.40
N LYS A 487 30.17 -12.29 9.69
CA LYS A 487 31.05 -11.45 10.52
C LYS A 487 32.51 -11.45 10.02
N LYS A 488 33.01 -12.58 9.50
CA LYS A 488 34.36 -12.66 8.91
C LYS A 488 34.46 -11.88 7.60
N ALA A 489 33.43 -11.94 6.75
CA ALA A 489 33.35 -11.15 5.51
C ALA A 489 33.26 -9.63 5.78
N ARG A 490 32.45 -9.21 6.76
CA ARG A 490 32.35 -7.79 7.19
C ARG A 490 33.68 -7.26 7.73
N ARG A 491 34.43 -8.06 8.50
CA ARG A 491 35.77 -7.67 9.00
C ARG A 491 36.79 -7.55 7.86
N LYS A 492 36.70 -8.39 6.81
CA LYS A 492 37.58 -8.30 5.64
C LYS A 492 37.28 -7.06 4.81
N ARG A 493 36.00 -6.73 4.59
CA ARG A 493 35.58 -5.48 3.90
C ARG A 493 35.97 -4.20 4.65
N LYS A 494 35.89 -4.18 5.99
CA LYS A 494 36.35 -3.03 6.80
C LYS A 494 37.87 -2.82 6.77
N LYS A 495 38.66 -3.87 6.48
CA LYS A 495 40.12 -3.78 6.38
C LYS A 495 40.59 -3.30 5.00
N VAL A 496 39.83 -3.59 3.95
CA VAL A 496 40.07 -3.11 2.57
C VAL A 496 39.65 -1.65 2.40
N ARG A 497 38.67 -1.14 3.17
CA ARG A 497 38.27 0.28 3.17
C ARG A 497 39.20 1.22 3.98
N ARG A 498 40.25 0.70 4.61
CA ARG A 498 41.21 1.45 5.45
C ARG A 498 42.67 1.37 4.94
N GLN A 499 42.87 0.82 3.74
CA GLN A 499 44.08 0.93 2.93
C GLN A 499 43.68 1.60 1.63
#